data_AF-A0AAD0NZS1-F1
#
_entry.id   AF-A0AAD0NZS1-F1
#
_cell.length_a   1.000
_cell.length_b   1.000
_cell.length_c   1.000
_cell.angle_alpha   90.00
_cell.angle_beta   90.00
_cell.angle_gamma   90.00
#
_symmetry.space_group_name_H-M   'P 1'
#
loop_
_entity.id
_entity.type
_entity.pdbx_description
1 polymer ?
#
loop_
_entity_poly.entity_id
_entity_poly.type
_entity_poly.pdbx_seq_one_letter_code
_entity_poly.pdbx_strand_id
1 'polypeptide(L)'
;MTTARTSDKPTPGGPAAPTRRPGGRSARVQSAVYTAVGQLVGAGRRETMTIPEVAELAGVNPTSIYRRWRSIDALLGEVAVAALTQGEPLPDTGTLAGDLAEWAQIIAADIARPKRRAYLRAMVAAREDIVEVCPCWEIRREHAEQMIARAQERGEPTPSVRQVLDHVIAPLYHHAVFGLAFDADHASDLVGDVLSMIGVAPRR
;
A
#
# COMPACT_ATOMS: atom_id res chain seq x y z
N MET A 1 47.18 41.06 -51.91
CA MET A 1 45.89 40.38 -51.67
C MET A 1 46.18 39.04 -51.03
N THR A 2 45.58 38.79 -49.85
CA THR A 2 45.06 37.47 -49.41
C THR A 2 46.11 36.40 -49.03
N THR A 3 46.14 35.71 -47.88
CA THR A 3 45.45 35.70 -46.56
C THR A 3 46.23 34.69 -45.69
N ALA A 4 46.22 34.87 -44.37
CA ALA A 4 46.72 33.92 -43.37
C ALA A 4 45.92 32.60 -43.35
N ARG A 5 46.58 31.49 -42.99
CA ARG A 5 45.91 30.23 -42.58
C ARG A 5 46.64 29.59 -41.41
N THR A 6 46.11 29.83 -40.21
CA THR A 6 46.36 29.10 -38.97
C THR A 6 45.96 27.64 -39.13
N SER A 7 46.78 26.70 -38.65
CA SER A 7 46.43 25.28 -38.51
C SER A 7 46.40 24.88 -37.05
N ASP A 8 45.42 24.04 -36.77
CA ASP A 8 44.67 23.87 -35.54
C ASP A 8 45.29 22.82 -34.60
N LYS A 9 45.13 23.01 -33.28
CA LYS A 9 45.52 22.04 -32.24
C LYS A 9 44.39 21.05 -32.00
N PRO A 10 44.66 19.75 -31.72
CA PRO A 10 43.60 18.80 -31.40
C PRO A 10 43.01 19.07 -30.01
N THR A 11 41.69 19.12 -29.93
CA THR A 11 40.91 19.29 -28.69
C THR A 11 40.92 18.01 -27.83
N PRO A 12 41.00 18.10 -26.48
CA PRO A 12 40.95 16.93 -25.61
C PRO A 12 39.53 16.35 -25.50
N GLY A 13 39.45 15.02 -25.38
CA GLY A 13 38.21 14.25 -25.27
C GLY A 13 37.28 14.73 -24.16
N GLY A 14 36.00 14.85 -24.51
CA GLY A 14 34.93 15.25 -23.60
C GLY A 14 34.69 14.27 -22.45
N PRO A 15 34.07 14.74 -21.35
CA PRO A 15 33.89 13.96 -20.14
C PRO A 15 33.00 12.74 -20.39
N ALA A 16 33.48 11.58 -19.93
CA ALA A 16 32.74 10.32 -19.94
C ALA A 16 31.37 10.49 -19.25
N ALA A 17 30.32 10.01 -19.90
CA ALA A 17 28.97 10.02 -19.38
C ALA A 17 28.91 9.37 -17.98
N PRO A 18 28.18 9.95 -17.01
CA PRO A 18 28.13 9.42 -15.67
C PRO A 18 27.50 8.01 -15.68
N THR A 19 28.27 7.05 -15.20
CA THR A 19 27.84 5.67 -14.97
C THR A 19 26.63 5.66 -14.02
N ARG A 20 25.57 5.02 -14.49
CA ARG A 20 24.27 4.84 -13.84
C ARG A 20 24.47 4.38 -12.39
N ARG A 21 24.05 5.20 -11.41
CA ARG A 21 24.19 4.92 -9.97
C ARG A 21 23.46 3.60 -9.61
N PRO A 22 24.00 2.76 -8.71
CA PRO A 22 23.58 1.38 -8.53
C PRO A 22 22.32 1.24 -7.65
N GLY A 23 21.14 1.52 -8.20
CA GLY A 23 19.86 1.25 -7.54
C GLY A 23 19.57 -0.25 -7.30
N GLY A 24 20.26 -1.15 -8.01
CA GLY A 24 19.97 -2.58 -7.98
C GLY A 24 20.36 -3.30 -6.68
N ARG A 25 21.46 -2.91 -6.03
CA ARG A 25 21.91 -3.58 -4.78
C ARG A 25 21.04 -3.20 -3.58
N SER A 26 20.69 -1.92 -3.46
CA SER A 26 19.83 -1.42 -2.37
C SER A 26 18.41 -1.98 -2.46
N ALA A 27 17.85 -2.08 -3.67
CA ALA A 27 16.54 -2.70 -3.88
C ALA A 27 16.53 -4.20 -3.53
N ARG A 28 17.59 -4.95 -3.87
CA ARG A 28 17.73 -6.36 -3.49
C ARG A 28 17.82 -6.54 -1.97
N VAL A 29 18.61 -5.71 -1.30
CA VAL A 29 18.71 -5.71 0.17
C VAL A 29 17.35 -5.41 0.80
N GLN A 30 16.63 -4.41 0.30
CA GLN A 30 15.29 -4.08 0.79
C GLN A 30 14.33 -5.27 0.61
N SER A 31 14.30 -5.87 -0.58
CA SER A 31 13.44 -7.00 -0.87
C SER A 31 13.75 -8.22 0.02
N ALA A 32 15.03 -8.51 0.28
CA ALA A 32 15.44 -9.58 1.18
C ALA A 32 14.98 -9.32 2.62
N VAL A 33 15.17 -8.09 3.13
CA VAL A 33 14.70 -7.68 4.46
C VAL A 33 13.17 -7.77 4.56
N TYR A 34 12.44 -7.31 3.54
CA TYR A 34 10.97 -7.37 3.52
C TYR A 34 10.46 -8.80 3.53
N THR A 35 11.13 -9.68 2.77
CA THR A 35 10.82 -11.11 2.74
C THR A 35 11.04 -11.74 4.11
N ALA A 36 12.17 -11.46 4.77
CA ALA A 36 12.48 -11.96 6.11
C ALA A 36 11.44 -11.50 7.15
N VAL A 37 11.10 -10.21 7.17
CA VAL A 37 10.05 -9.66 8.05
C VAL A 37 8.72 -10.36 7.79
N GLY A 38 8.34 -10.53 6.52
CA GLY A 38 7.09 -11.20 6.17
C GLY A 38 7.02 -12.68 6.53
N GLN A 39 8.17 -13.37 6.56
CA GLN A 39 8.26 -14.76 7.06
C GLN A 39 8.06 -14.79 8.58
N LEU A 40 8.73 -13.91 9.32
CA LEU A 40 8.61 -13.84 10.79
C LEU A 40 7.20 -13.44 11.23
N VAL A 41 6.56 -12.47 10.56
CA VAL A 41 5.15 -12.13 10.81
C VAL A 41 4.23 -13.32 10.54
N GLY A 42 4.46 -14.05 9.44
CA GLY A 42 3.69 -15.26 9.10
C GLY A 42 3.83 -16.38 10.14
N ALA A 43 4.99 -16.46 10.80
CA ALA A 43 5.27 -17.39 11.89
C ALA A 43 4.78 -16.89 13.28
N GLY A 44 4.02 -15.79 13.34
CA GLY A 44 3.51 -15.25 14.61
C GLY A 44 4.56 -14.53 15.47
N ARG A 45 5.76 -14.27 14.94
CA ARG A 45 6.89 -13.70 15.69
C ARG A 45 6.88 -12.18 15.79
N ARG A 46 5.78 -11.51 15.42
CA ARG A 46 5.64 -10.04 15.38
C ARG A 46 6.16 -9.38 16.67
N GLU A 47 5.73 -9.84 17.83
CA GLU A 47 6.00 -9.19 19.13
C GLU A 47 7.41 -9.50 19.66
N THR A 48 7.99 -10.61 19.24
CA THR A 48 9.32 -11.06 19.67
C THR A 48 10.42 -10.77 18.63
N MET A 49 10.07 -10.11 17.53
CA MET A 49 10.95 -9.91 16.39
C MET A 49 12.11 -8.98 16.75
N THR A 50 13.31 -9.34 16.33
CA THR A 50 14.50 -8.49 16.54
C THR A 50 15.23 -8.19 15.24
N ILE A 51 15.95 -7.06 15.19
CA ILE A 51 16.76 -6.69 14.03
C ILE A 51 17.84 -7.74 13.71
N PRO A 52 18.58 -8.31 14.69
CA PRO A 52 19.52 -9.40 14.43
C PRO A 52 18.88 -10.62 13.75
N GLU A 53 17.71 -11.06 14.21
CA GLU A 53 16.96 -12.19 13.60
C GLU A 53 16.56 -11.89 12.15
N VAL A 54 16.05 -10.68 11.89
CA VAL A 54 15.73 -10.24 10.52
C VAL A 54 16.97 -10.20 9.63
N ALA A 55 18.09 -9.70 10.16
CA ALA A 55 19.34 -9.56 9.43
C ALA A 55 19.93 -10.92 9.05
N GLU A 56 19.90 -11.89 9.97
CA GLU A 56 20.31 -13.27 9.75
C GLU A 56 19.48 -13.91 8.63
N LEU A 57 18.15 -13.84 8.74
CA LEU A 57 17.23 -14.43 7.75
C LEU A 57 17.33 -13.76 6.38
N ALA A 58 17.57 -12.45 6.33
CA ALA A 58 17.76 -11.70 5.09
C ALA A 58 19.17 -11.82 4.49
N GLY A 59 20.14 -12.42 5.22
CA GLY A 59 21.53 -12.52 4.78
C GLY A 59 22.24 -11.16 4.67
N VAL A 60 21.92 -10.20 5.56
CA VAL A 60 22.49 -8.85 5.54
C VAL A 60 23.12 -8.49 6.89
N ASN A 61 24.01 -7.49 6.90
CA ASN A 61 24.58 -7.00 8.16
C ASN A 61 23.54 -6.19 8.97
N PRO A 62 23.35 -6.44 10.29
CA PRO A 62 22.39 -5.71 11.13
C PRO A 62 22.54 -4.18 11.07
N THR A 63 23.76 -3.66 10.99
CA THR A 63 24.04 -2.22 10.87
C THR A 63 23.40 -1.61 9.62
N SER A 64 23.23 -2.39 8.55
CA SER A 64 22.53 -1.94 7.33
C SER A 64 21.03 -1.70 7.58
N ILE A 65 20.43 -2.48 8.48
CA ILE A 65 19.03 -2.32 8.88
C ILE A 65 18.89 -1.13 9.83
N TYR A 66 19.70 -1.07 10.90
CA TYR A 66 19.68 0.06 11.84
C TYR A 66 19.85 1.42 11.17
N ARG A 67 20.77 1.54 10.21
CA ARG A 67 21.01 2.81 9.51
C ARG A 67 19.79 3.30 8.72
N ARG A 68 19.01 2.40 8.13
CA ARG A 68 17.89 2.76 7.25
C ARG A 68 16.58 2.93 8.02
N TRP A 69 16.25 2.00 8.91
CA TRP A 69 14.95 1.98 9.59
C TRP A 69 15.00 2.44 11.04
N ARG A 70 16.18 2.48 11.67
CA ARG A 70 16.41 2.88 13.08
C ARG A 70 15.80 1.94 14.12
N SER A 71 14.56 1.49 13.95
CA SER A 71 13.85 0.57 14.86
C SER A 71 13.15 -0.55 14.12
N ILE A 72 12.77 -1.60 14.85
CA ILE A 72 11.98 -2.71 14.31
C ILE A 72 10.57 -2.27 13.92
N ASP A 73 9.97 -1.35 14.68
CA ASP A 73 8.62 -0.84 14.40
C ASP A 73 8.57 0.00 13.12
N ALA A 74 9.58 0.83 12.87
CA ALA A 74 9.69 1.59 11.64
C ALA A 74 9.89 0.67 10.42
N LEU A 75 10.71 -0.38 10.54
CA LEU A 75 10.85 -1.41 9.50
C LEU A 75 9.53 -2.13 9.27
N LEU A 76 8.86 -2.57 10.33
CA LEU A 76 7.61 -3.30 10.25
C LEU A 76 6.50 -2.44 9.64
N GLY A 77 6.46 -1.14 9.95
CA GLY A 77 5.56 -0.17 9.33
C GLY A 77 5.79 -0.02 7.83
N GLU A 78 7.04 0.13 7.38
CA GLU A 78 7.35 0.24 5.94
C GLU A 78 7.01 -1.06 5.18
N VAL A 79 7.30 -2.22 5.78
CA VAL A 79 6.93 -3.55 5.22
C VAL A 79 5.42 -3.72 5.19
N ALA A 80 4.72 -3.32 6.26
CA ALA A 80 3.27 -3.40 6.34
C ALA A 80 2.63 -2.56 5.24
N VAL A 81 3.04 -1.30 5.05
CA VAL A 81 2.55 -0.47 3.94
C VAL A 81 2.79 -1.17 2.61
N ALA A 82 4.03 -1.61 2.33
CA ALA A 82 4.35 -2.28 1.07
C ALA A 82 3.52 -3.56 0.82
N ALA A 83 3.20 -4.32 1.88
CA ALA A 83 2.37 -5.51 1.79
C ALA A 83 0.88 -5.18 1.59
N LEU A 84 0.38 -4.12 2.23
CA LEU A 84 -1.01 -3.68 2.16
C LEU A 84 -1.34 -2.99 0.83
N THR A 85 -0.33 -2.47 0.13
CA THR A 85 -0.47 -1.76 -1.15
C THR A 85 -0.12 -2.61 -2.38
N GLN A 86 -0.04 -3.94 -2.23
CA GLN A 86 0.12 -4.82 -3.40
C GLN A 86 -1.18 -4.84 -4.21
N GLY A 87 -1.06 -4.73 -5.54
CA GLY A 87 -2.20 -4.60 -6.43
C GLY A 87 -3.18 -5.77 -6.32
N GLU A 88 -4.46 -5.45 -6.24
CA GLU A 88 -5.59 -6.38 -6.32
C GLU A 88 -6.39 -5.98 -7.57
N PRO A 89 -6.76 -6.92 -8.45
CA PRO A 89 -7.62 -6.59 -9.58
C PRO A 89 -8.95 -6.06 -9.06
N LEU A 90 -9.41 -4.95 -9.63
CA LEU A 90 -10.72 -4.38 -9.33
C LEU A 90 -11.81 -5.25 -9.97
N PRO A 91 -12.89 -5.59 -9.24
CA PRO A 91 -14.07 -6.23 -9.82
C PRO A 91 -14.64 -5.40 -10.98
N ASP A 92 -15.28 -6.06 -11.95
CA ASP A 92 -16.04 -5.41 -13.02
C ASP A 92 -17.20 -6.31 -13.44
N THR A 93 -18.23 -6.30 -12.60
CA THR A 93 -19.44 -7.12 -12.72
C THR A 93 -20.46 -6.50 -13.68
N GLY A 94 -20.23 -5.27 -14.14
CA GLY A 94 -21.16 -4.50 -14.95
C GLY A 94 -22.23 -3.72 -14.18
N THR A 95 -22.22 -3.75 -12.84
CA THR A 95 -23.09 -2.93 -11.98
C THR A 95 -22.30 -2.39 -10.79
N LEU A 96 -22.64 -1.21 -10.28
CA LEU A 96 -21.97 -0.67 -9.09
C LEU A 96 -22.18 -1.56 -7.85
N ALA A 97 -23.40 -2.08 -7.70
CA ALA A 97 -23.75 -2.94 -6.57
C ALA A 97 -22.92 -4.23 -6.56
N GLY A 98 -22.76 -4.88 -7.72
CA GLY A 98 -21.93 -6.07 -7.85
C GLY A 98 -20.44 -5.77 -7.61
N ASP A 99 -19.94 -4.66 -8.16
CA ASP A 99 -18.55 -4.25 -7.99
C ASP A 99 -18.21 -4.00 -6.52
N LEU A 100 -19.05 -3.25 -5.80
CA LEU A 100 -18.86 -2.96 -4.38
C LEU A 100 -18.99 -4.21 -3.50
N ALA A 101 -19.94 -5.11 -3.81
CA ALA A 101 -20.14 -6.34 -3.07
C ALA A 101 -18.93 -7.27 -3.19
N GLU A 102 -18.46 -7.53 -4.42
CA GLU A 102 -17.28 -8.37 -4.66
C GLU A 102 -16.02 -7.75 -4.03
N TRP A 103 -15.86 -6.42 -4.16
CA TRP A 103 -14.73 -5.71 -3.58
C TRP A 103 -14.72 -5.78 -2.05
N ALA A 104 -15.86 -5.56 -1.40
CA ALA A 104 -15.98 -5.67 0.05
C ALA A 104 -15.68 -7.09 0.55
N GLN A 105 -16.12 -8.12 -0.18
CA GLN A 105 -15.83 -9.52 0.14
C GLN A 105 -14.35 -9.86 -0.02
N ILE A 106 -13.70 -9.41 -1.10
CA ILE A 106 -12.25 -9.58 -1.32
C ILE A 106 -11.48 -8.98 -0.13
N ILE A 107 -11.84 -7.76 0.27
CA ILE A 107 -11.19 -7.06 1.38
C ILE A 107 -11.45 -7.81 2.70
N ALA A 108 -12.69 -8.18 2.99
CA ALA A 108 -13.06 -8.90 4.20
C ALA A 108 -12.29 -10.23 4.33
N ALA A 109 -12.23 -11.02 3.25
CA ALA A 109 -11.51 -12.28 3.20
C ALA A 109 -9.99 -12.11 3.37
N ASP A 110 -9.43 -11.05 2.80
CA ASP A 110 -8.01 -10.77 2.90
C ASP A 110 -7.62 -10.28 4.31
N ILE A 111 -8.35 -9.33 4.89
CA ILE A 111 -8.10 -8.84 6.25
C ILE A 111 -8.47 -9.87 7.33
N ALA A 112 -9.25 -10.91 7.02
CA ALA A 112 -9.47 -12.05 7.91
C ALA A 112 -8.22 -12.95 8.06
N ARG A 113 -7.20 -12.81 7.19
CA ARG A 113 -5.97 -13.59 7.29
C ARG A 113 -5.09 -13.07 8.44
N PRO A 114 -4.57 -13.95 9.33
CA PRO A 114 -3.76 -13.52 10.48
C PRO A 114 -2.59 -12.61 10.10
N LYS A 115 -1.90 -12.93 8.99
CA LYS A 115 -0.78 -12.14 8.48
C LYS A 115 -1.20 -10.73 8.03
N ARG A 116 -2.35 -10.58 7.35
CA ARG A 116 -2.86 -9.27 6.90
C ARG A 116 -3.28 -8.41 8.09
N ARG A 117 -3.97 -9.00 9.09
CA ARG A 117 -4.28 -8.30 10.36
C ARG A 117 -3.03 -7.81 11.08
N ALA A 118 -1.99 -8.65 11.12
CA ALA A 118 -0.73 -8.28 11.77
C ALA A 118 -0.09 -7.07 11.08
N TYR A 119 -0.14 -6.97 9.74
CA TYR A 119 0.33 -5.79 9.02
C TYR A 119 -0.53 -4.56 9.26
N LEU A 120 -1.87 -4.66 9.24
CA LEU A 120 -2.74 -3.54 9.57
C LEU A 120 -2.42 -2.98 10.96
N ARG A 121 -2.29 -3.86 11.96
CA ARG A 121 -1.94 -3.47 13.34
C ARG A 121 -0.54 -2.88 13.45
N ALA A 122 0.42 -3.40 12.70
CA ALA A 122 1.78 -2.86 12.69
C ALA A 122 1.84 -1.47 12.06
N MET A 123 1.13 -1.25 10.94
CA MET A 123 1.02 0.06 10.32
C MET A 123 0.40 1.09 11.27
N VAL A 124 -0.62 0.71 12.04
CA VAL A 124 -1.23 1.58 13.05
C VAL A 124 -0.26 1.84 14.21
N ALA A 125 0.41 0.81 14.72
CA ALA A 125 1.36 0.94 15.84
C ALA A 125 2.59 1.78 15.50
N ALA A 126 2.99 1.84 14.22
CA ALA A 126 4.12 2.64 13.76
C ALA A 126 3.79 4.14 13.61
N ARG A 127 2.56 4.58 13.92
CA ARG A 127 2.13 5.99 13.84
C ARG A 127 2.02 6.57 15.23
N GLU A 128 2.69 7.71 15.44
CA GLU A 128 2.60 8.50 16.67
C GLU A 128 1.57 9.64 16.54
N ASP A 129 1.51 10.27 15.36
CA ASP A 129 0.65 11.41 15.07
C ASP A 129 -0.48 11.08 14.08
N ILE A 130 -1.46 11.98 13.99
CA ILE A 130 -2.44 11.99 12.90
C ILE A 130 -1.67 12.20 11.59
N VAL A 131 -1.92 11.34 10.61
CA VAL A 131 -1.29 11.42 9.29
C VAL A 131 -2.26 12.01 8.27
N GLU A 132 -1.75 12.89 7.42
CA GLU A 132 -2.53 13.43 6.29
C GLU A 132 -2.68 12.41 5.15
N VAL A 133 -1.71 11.49 5.01
CA VAL A 133 -1.67 10.51 3.91
C VAL A 133 -1.48 9.10 4.47
N CYS A 134 -2.39 8.18 4.12
CA CYS A 134 -2.10 6.74 4.17
C CYS A 134 -2.10 6.15 2.75
N PRO A 135 -0.98 5.59 2.26
CA PRO A 135 -0.98 4.88 0.98
C PRO A 135 -2.02 3.75 0.90
N CYS A 136 -2.25 3.05 2.01
CA CYS A 136 -3.29 2.03 2.14
C CYS A 136 -4.71 2.54 1.86
N TRP A 137 -4.96 3.80 2.24
CA TRP A 137 -6.26 4.44 2.16
C TRP A 137 -6.45 5.07 0.79
N GLU A 138 -5.40 5.68 0.25
CA GLU A 138 -5.40 6.24 -1.09
C GLU A 138 -5.63 5.17 -2.17
N ILE A 139 -5.06 3.97 -2.04
CA ILE A 139 -5.39 2.86 -2.96
C ILE A 139 -6.87 2.49 -2.89
N ARG A 140 -7.47 2.45 -1.69
CA ARG A 140 -8.90 2.16 -1.55
C ARG A 140 -9.76 3.29 -2.11
N ARG A 141 -9.30 4.55 -2.00
CA ARG A 141 -9.92 5.71 -2.65
C ARG A 141 -9.90 5.57 -4.17
N GLU A 142 -8.73 5.32 -4.75
CA GLU A 142 -8.55 5.12 -6.20
C GLU A 142 -9.44 3.99 -6.74
N HIS A 143 -9.56 2.90 -5.98
CA HIS A 143 -10.46 1.79 -6.30
C HIS A 143 -11.93 2.23 -6.32
N ALA A 144 -12.39 2.94 -5.29
CA ALA A 144 -13.75 3.44 -5.22
C ALA A 144 -14.05 4.47 -6.32
N GLU A 145 -13.10 5.36 -6.62
CA GLU A 145 -13.19 6.33 -7.73
C GLU A 145 -13.39 5.64 -9.08
N GLN A 146 -12.63 4.58 -9.35
CA GLN A 146 -12.76 3.82 -10.61
C GLN A 146 -14.12 3.13 -10.73
N MET A 147 -14.60 2.45 -9.68
CA MET A 147 -15.91 1.80 -9.71
C MET A 147 -17.05 2.81 -9.87
N ILE A 148 -16.97 3.94 -9.17
CA ILE A 148 -17.96 5.03 -9.26
C ILE A 148 -17.93 5.67 -10.66
N ALA A 149 -16.75 5.92 -11.23
CA ALA A 149 -16.62 6.49 -12.57
C ALA A 149 -17.29 5.58 -13.62
N ARG A 150 -17.03 4.26 -13.58
CA ARG A 150 -17.68 3.31 -14.50
C ARG A 150 -19.20 3.28 -14.32
N ALA A 151 -19.70 3.37 -13.09
CA ALA A 151 -21.13 3.42 -12.81
C ALA A 151 -21.77 4.70 -13.36
N GLN A 152 -21.10 5.84 -13.22
CA GLN A 152 -21.54 7.12 -13.80
C GLN A 152 -21.58 7.09 -15.32
N GLU A 153 -20.60 6.46 -15.97
CA GLU A 153 -20.59 6.25 -17.43
C GLU A 153 -21.80 5.44 -17.90
N ARG A 154 -22.28 4.50 -17.08
CA ARG A 154 -23.49 3.70 -17.31
C ARG A 154 -24.79 4.43 -16.93
N GLY A 155 -24.71 5.62 -16.33
CA GLY A 155 -25.87 6.37 -15.84
C GLY A 155 -26.48 5.81 -14.55
N GLU A 156 -25.75 4.96 -13.82
CA GLU A 156 -26.17 4.48 -12.50
C GLU A 156 -26.06 5.61 -11.46
N PRO A 157 -27.00 5.70 -10.51
CA PRO A 157 -26.85 6.61 -9.39
C PRO A 157 -25.76 6.08 -8.44
N THR A 158 -24.92 6.97 -7.92
CA THR A 158 -23.75 6.57 -7.11
C THR A 158 -23.72 7.24 -5.74
N PRO A 159 -23.21 6.57 -4.70
CA PRO A 159 -22.76 7.25 -3.50
C PRO A 159 -21.50 8.06 -3.81
N SER A 160 -21.11 8.95 -2.89
CA SER A 160 -19.80 9.59 -2.96
C SER A 160 -18.69 8.60 -2.59
N VAL A 161 -17.47 8.84 -3.09
CA VAL A 161 -16.27 8.08 -2.71
C VAL A 161 -16.10 8.07 -1.19
N ARG A 162 -16.33 9.20 -0.52
CA ARG A 162 -16.26 9.30 0.94
C ARG A 162 -17.25 8.35 1.62
N GLN A 163 -18.50 8.29 1.15
CA GLN A 163 -19.48 7.36 1.72
C GLN A 163 -19.04 5.91 1.58
N VAL A 164 -18.50 5.51 0.41
CA VAL A 164 -17.96 4.16 0.22
C VAL A 164 -16.82 3.86 1.20
N LEU A 165 -15.87 4.79 1.35
CA LEU A 165 -14.74 4.59 2.25
C LEU A 165 -15.16 4.54 3.73
N ASP A 166 -16.00 5.47 4.16
CA ASP A 166 -16.40 5.63 5.56
C ASP A 166 -17.41 4.56 6.01
N HIS A 167 -18.26 4.06 5.10
CA HIS A 167 -19.30 3.09 5.44
C HIS A 167 -18.99 1.65 5.03
N VAL A 168 -18.02 1.40 4.16
CA VAL A 168 -17.63 0.02 3.79
C VAL A 168 -16.22 -0.30 4.27
N ILE A 169 -15.23 0.54 3.94
CA ILE A 169 -13.82 0.22 4.20
C ILE A 169 -13.43 0.46 5.66
N ALA A 170 -13.82 1.60 6.24
CA ALA A 170 -13.49 1.93 7.61
C ALA A 170 -14.03 0.90 8.63
N PRO A 171 -15.29 0.43 8.55
CA PRO A 171 -15.80 -0.58 9.49
C PRO A 171 -15.07 -1.93 9.39
N LEU A 172 -14.76 -2.38 8.17
CA LEU A 172 -13.97 -3.60 7.94
C LEU A 172 -12.57 -3.49 8.57
N TYR A 173 -11.88 -2.37 8.34
CA TYR A 173 -10.55 -2.14 8.93
C TYR A 173 -10.61 -1.96 10.45
N HIS A 174 -11.65 -1.30 10.97
CA HIS A 174 -11.91 -1.19 12.40
C HIS A 174 -12.00 -2.59 13.03
N HIS A 175 -12.85 -3.48 12.50
CA HIS A 175 -12.96 -4.83 13.03
C HIS A 175 -11.64 -5.61 12.96
N ALA A 176 -10.92 -5.53 11.85
CA ALA A 176 -9.64 -6.21 11.69
C ALA A 176 -8.55 -5.72 12.68
N VAL A 177 -8.46 -4.40 12.89
CA VAL A 177 -7.47 -3.79 13.80
C VAL A 177 -7.81 -4.13 15.25
N PHE A 178 -9.05 -3.91 15.67
CA PHE A 178 -9.49 -4.16 17.04
C PHE A 178 -9.68 -5.66 17.36
N GLY A 179 -9.65 -6.54 16.35
CA GLY A 179 -9.84 -7.98 16.55
C GLY A 179 -11.28 -8.34 16.89
N LEU A 180 -12.23 -7.56 16.39
CA LEU A 180 -13.65 -7.79 16.55
C LEU A 180 -14.10 -8.80 15.48
N ALA A 181 -15.06 -9.65 15.85
CA ALA A 181 -15.62 -10.61 14.92
C ALA A 181 -16.43 -9.89 13.83
N PHE A 182 -16.26 -10.32 12.58
CA PHE A 182 -17.13 -9.99 11.47
C PHE A 182 -17.22 -11.22 10.57
N ASP A 183 -18.41 -11.54 10.09
CA ASP A 183 -18.64 -12.62 9.13
C ASP A 183 -18.69 -12.07 7.70
N ALA A 184 -18.93 -12.97 6.75
CA ALA A 184 -19.05 -12.59 5.34
C ALA A 184 -20.29 -11.72 5.08
N ASP A 185 -21.36 -11.92 5.86
CA ASP A 185 -22.62 -11.19 5.72
C ASP A 185 -22.43 -9.72 6.10
N HIS A 186 -21.57 -9.42 7.09
CA HIS A 186 -21.23 -8.06 7.46
C HIS A 186 -20.72 -7.21 6.28
N ALA A 187 -19.88 -7.76 5.40
CA ALA A 187 -19.40 -7.02 4.23
C ALA A 187 -20.52 -6.68 3.25
N SER A 188 -21.46 -7.61 3.05
CA SER A 188 -22.64 -7.41 2.21
C SER A 188 -23.62 -6.40 2.80
N ASP A 189 -23.82 -6.42 4.12
CA ASP A 189 -24.67 -5.46 4.83
C ASP A 189 -24.16 -4.03 4.68
N LEU A 190 -22.85 -3.81 4.88
CA LEU A 190 -22.23 -2.49 4.70
C LEU A 190 -22.42 -1.94 3.28
N VAL A 191 -22.38 -2.82 2.27
CA VAL A 191 -22.64 -2.45 0.87
C VAL A 191 -24.12 -2.12 0.67
N GLY A 192 -25.04 -2.91 1.22
CA GLY A 192 -26.47 -2.60 1.20
C GLY A 192 -26.77 -1.23 1.83
N ASP A 193 -26.15 -0.96 2.98
CA ASP A 193 -26.29 0.30 3.70
C ASP A 193 -25.80 1.48 2.87
N VAL A 194 -24.60 1.44 2.29
CA VAL A 194 -24.07 2.57 1.51
C VAL A 194 -24.88 2.83 0.23
N LEU A 195 -25.41 1.77 -0.41
CA LEU A 195 -26.28 1.89 -1.57
C LEU A 195 -27.62 2.54 -1.19
N SER A 196 -28.14 2.29 0.02
CA SER A 196 -29.35 2.95 0.52
C SER A 196 -29.17 4.45 0.78
N MET A 197 -27.92 4.93 0.92
CA MET A 197 -27.59 6.35 1.15
C MET A 197 -27.51 7.17 -0.14
N ILE A 198 -27.69 6.55 -1.31
CA ILE A 198 -27.67 7.25 -2.60
C ILE A 198 -28.74 8.35 -2.62
N GLY A 199 -28.34 9.57 -2.98
CA GLY A 199 -29.22 10.74 -2.99
C GLY A 199 -29.41 11.43 -1.62
N VAL A 200 -28.86 10.87 -0.54
CA VAL A 200 -28.82 11.54 0.76
C VAL A 200 -27.57 12.43 0.81
N ALA A 201 -27.78 13.76 0.81
CA ALA A 201 -26.68 14.70 0.92
C ALA A 201 -25.87 14.42 2.21
N PRO A 202 -24.53 14.39 2.14
CA PRO A 202 -23.73 14.15 3.32
C PRO A 202 -23.94 15.28 4.32
N ARG A 203 -24.25 14.95 5.58
CA ARG A 203 -24.37 15.94 6.66
C ARG A 203 -22.98 16.56 6.87
N ARG A 204 -22.93 17.91 6.87
CA ARG A 204 -21.71 18.68 7.12
C ARG A 204 -21.25 18.55 8.56
#